data_AF-A0A952RTZ6-F1
#
_entry.id   AF-A0A952RTZ6-F1
#
_cell.length_a   1.000
_cell.length_b   1.000
_cell.length_c   1.000
_cell.angle_alpha   90.00
_cell.angle_beta   90.00
_cell.angle_gamma   90.00
#
_symmetry.space_group_name_H-M   'P 1'
#
loop_
_entity.id
_entity.type
_entity.pdbx_description
1 polymer ?
#
loop_
_entity_poly.entity_id
_entity_poly.type
_entity_poly.pdbx_seq_one_letter_code
_entity_poly.pdbx_strand_id
1 'polypeptide(L)'
;MATQGFVERWERELLEKGRKAGREEGREQTMRDVLARLLRARFGALDTAIEARIHDAGLDELTRWTDRIVTAAALDDVFAEP
;
A
#
# COMPACT_ATOMS: atom_id res chain seq x y z
N MET A 1 -1.42 -21.55 38.55
CA MET A 1 -2.42 -20.50 38.24
C MET A 1 -1.84 -19.27 37.52
N ALA A 2 -0.53 -18.95 37.63
CA ALA A 2 0.07 -17.79 36.94
C ALA A 2 0.20 -17.92 35.40
N THR A 3 0.22 -19.15 34.88
CA THR A 3 0.40 -19.44 33.45
C THR A 3 -0.84 -19.17 32.61
N GLN A 4 -2.04 -19.35 33.18
CA GLN A 4 -3.30 -19.20 32.45
C GLN A 4 -3.55 -17.74 32.03
N GLY A 5 -3.38 -16.78 32.94
CA GLY A 5 -3.52 -15.36 32.61
C GLY A 5 -2.39 -14.83 31.70
N PHE A 6 -1.24 -15.51 31.64
CA PHE A 6 -0.16 -15.17 30.70
C PHE A 6 -0.53 -15.57 29.27
N VAL A 7 -1.04 -16.80 29.10
CA VAL A 7 -1.48 -17.34 27.80
C VAL A 7 -2.62 -16.50 27.22
N GLU A 8 -3.65 -16.19 28.01
CA GLU A 8 -4.80 -15.38 27.58
C GLU A 8 -4.39 -13.96 27.11
N ARG A 9 -3.40 -13.35 27.75
CA ARG A 9 -2.86 -12.04 27.33
C ARG A 9 -2.10 -12.15 26.01
N TRP A 10 -1.28 -13.17 25.84
CA TRP A 10 -0.52 -13.39 24.61
C TRP A 10 -1.43 -13.69 23.42
N GLU A 11 -2.47 -14.50 23.59
CA GLU A 11 -3.46 -14.78 22.54
C GLU A 11 -4.18 -13.50 22.09
N ARG A 12 -4.58 -12.66 23.05
CA ARG A 12 -5.23 -11.37 22.76
C ARG A 12 -4.29 -10.44 21.99
N GLU A 13 -3.05 -10.33 22.42
CA GLU A 13 -2.04 -9.49 21.76
C GLU A 13 -1.74 -9.97 20.34
N LEU A 14 -1.62 -11.28 20.13
CA LEU A 14 -1.42 -11.85 18.80
C LEU A 14 -2.62 -11.61 17.88
N LEU A 15 -3.85 -11.78 18.38
CA LEU A 15 -5.06 -11.49 17.62
C LEU A 15 -5.14 -10.02 17.23
N GLU A 16 -4.81 -9.11 18.16
CA GLU A 16 -4.80 -7.68 17.89
C GLU A 16 -3.73 -7.28 16.87
N LYS A 17 -2.51 -7.83 17.00
CA LYS A 17 -1.42 -7.64 16.04
C LYS A 17 -1.81 -8.16 14.66
N GLY A 18 -2.36 -9.36 14.55
CA GLY A 18 -2.83 -9.93 13.29
C GLY A 18 -3.93 -9.08 12.64
N ARG A 19 -4.90 -8.61 13.43
CA ARG A 19 -5.94 -7.70 12.94
C ARG A 19 -5.40 -6.34 12.51
N LYS A 20 -4.31 -5.86 13.11
CA LYS A 20 -3.64 -4.62 12.71
C LYS A 20 -2.86 -4.81 11.41
N ALA A 21 -2.05 -5.86 11.32
CA ALA A 21 -1.30 -6.22 10.12
C ALA A 21 -2.23 -6.40 8.91
N GLY A 22 -3.29 -7.20 9.03
CA GLY A 22 -4.23 -7.40 7.91
C GLY A 22 -4.97 -6.12 7.47
N ARG A 23 -5.18 -5.16 8.37
CA ARG A 23 -5.73 -3.84 7.99
C ARG A 23 -4.72 -2.96 7.28
N GLU A 24 -3.44 -3.05 7.64
CA GLU A 24 -2.36 -2.31 6.98
C GLU A 24 -2.10 -2.89 5.58
N GLU A 25 -1.96 -4.21 5.48
CA GLU A 25 -1.84 -4.93 4.19
C GLU A 25 -3.03 -4.62 3.26
N GLY A 26 -4.26 -4.68 3.77
CA GLY A 26 -5.45 -4.38 2.97
C GLY A 26 -5.49 -2.94 2.45
N ARG A 27 -4.97 -1.97 3.24
CA ARG A 27 -4.85 -0.57 2.79
C ARG A 27 -3.81 -0.43 1.69
N GLU A 28 -2.63 -1.03 1.85
CA GLU A 28 -1.58 -0.98 0.83
C GLU A 28 -2.06 -1.61 -0.48
N GLN A 29 -2.63 -2.82 -0.42
CA GLN A 29 -3.15 -3.50 -1.62
C GLN A 29 -4.20 -2.66 -2.34
N THR A 30 -5.15 -2.08 -1.59
CA THR A 30 -6.18 -1.21 -2.17
C THR A 30 -5.55 0.03 -2.82
N MET A 31 -4.55 0.63 -2.19
CA MET A 31 -3.88 1.82 -2.71
C MET A 31 -3.09 1.50 -3.99
N ARG A 32 -2.43 0.34 -4.07
CA ARG A 32 -1.77 -0.17 -5.28
C ARG A 32 -2.77 -0.31 -6.44
N ASP A 33 -3.91 -0.95 -6.18
CA ASP A 33 -4.95 -1.18 -7.19
C ASP A 33 -5.55 0.13 -7.70
N VAL A 34 -5.82 1.07 -6.79
CA VAL A 34 -6.34 2.41 -7.13
C VAL A 34 -5.34 3.18 -7.97
N LEU A 35 -4.07 3.24 -7.54
CA LEU A 35 -3.03 3.95 -8.29
C LEU A 35 -2.85 3.36 -9.69
N ALA A 36 -2.73 2.03 -9.81
CA ALA A 36 -2.58 1.36 -11.09
C ALA A 36 -3.78 1.64 -12.02
N ARG A 37 -5.00 1.68 -11.48
CA ARG A 37 -6.20 2.05 -12.26
C ARG A 37 -6.15 3.49 -12.74
N LEU A 38 -5.75 4.43 -11.90
CA LEU A 38 -5.65 5.85 -12.28
C LEU A 38 -4.56 6.07 -13.33
N LEU A 39 -3.40 5.43 -13.17
CA LEU A 39 -2.30 5.50 -14.13
C LEU A 39 -2.72 4.95 -15.48
N ARG A 40 -3.40 3.79 -15.50
CA ARG A 40 -3.96 3.23 -16.74
C ARG A 40 -4.99 4.13 -17.40
N ALA A 41 -5.85 4.77 -16.60
CA ALA A 41 -6.87 5.68 -17.10
C ALA A 41 -6.26 6.96 -17.73
N ARG A 42 -5.13 7.44 -17.20
CA ARG A 42 -4.51 8.70 -17.63
C ARG A 42 -3.47 8.52 -18.73
N PHE A 43 -2.66 7.48 -18.64
CA PHE A 43 -1.47 7.27 -19.48
C PHE A 43 -1.56 6.02 -20.38
N GLY A 44 -2.58 5.18 -20.21
CA GLY A 44 -2.76 3.95 -20.99
C GLY A 44 -2.07 2.73 -20.37
N ALA A 45 -1.78 1.73 -21.19
CA ALA A 45 -1.17 0.49 -20.69
C ALA A 45 0.15 0.75 -19.97
N LEU A 46 0.32 0.15 -18.79
CA LEU A 46 1.56 0.21 -18.02
C LEU A 46 2.45 -0.94 -18.44
N ASP A 47 3.75 -0.69 -18.51
CA ASP A 47 4.71 -1.77 -18.67
C ASP A 47 4.90 -2.54 -17.35
N THR A 48 5.56 -3.69 -17.46
CA THR A 48 5.81 -4.58 -16.32
C THR A 48 6.71 -3.97 -15.25
N ALA A 49 7.57 -3.00 -15.61
CA ALA A 49 8.47 -2.37 -14.66
C ALA A 49 7.70 -1.40 -13.76
N ILE A 50 6.76 -0.64 -14.32
CA ILE A 50 5.88 0.24 -13.55
C ILE A 50 4.93 -0.57 -12.67
N GLU A 51 4.38 -1.68 -13.18
CA GLU A 51 3.54 -2.57 -12.37
C GLU A 51 4.30 -3.15 -11.17
N ALA A 52 5.54 -3.61 -11.37
CA ALA A 52 6.39 -4.08 -10.28
C ALA A 52 6.72 -2.96 -9.28
N ARG A 53 7.02 -1.75 -9.76
CA ARG A 53 7.30 -0.60 -8.89
C ARG A 53 6.11 -0.23 -8.01
N ILE A 54 4.88 -0.28 -8.53
CA ILE A 54 3.67 -0.05 -7.73
C ILE A 54 3.47 -1.17 -6.71
N HIS A 55 3.69 -2.42 -7.12
CA HIS A 55 3.57 -3.57 -6.23
C HIS A 55 4.52 -3.49 -5.04
N ASP A 56 5.76 -3.08 -5.25
CA ASP A 56 6.79 -3.06 -4.21
C ASP A 56 6.78 -1.78 -3.36
N ALA A 57 5.99 -0.77 -3.76
CA ALA A 57 5.90 0.50 -3.07
C ALA A 57 5.16 0.41 -1.72
N GLY A 58 5.64 1.20 -0.76
CA GLY A 58 4.97 1.41 0.52
C GLY A 58 3.83 2.43 0.45
N LEU A 59 3.00 2.48 1.50
CA LEU A 59 1.83 3.37 1.55
C LEU A 59 2.16 4.85 1.29
N ASP A 60 3.28 5.34 1.81
CA ASP A 60 3.69 6.74 1.65
C ASP A 60 4.05 7.09 0.21
N GLU A 61 4.73 6.20 -0.50
CA GLU A 61 5.04 6.35 -1.93
C GLU A 61 3.76 6.33 -2.76
N LEU A 62 2.90 5.34 -2.52
CA LEU A 62 1.62 5.20 -3.21
C LEU A 62 0.74 6.45 -3.02
N THR A 63 0.75 7.04 -1.82
CA THR A 63 0.02 8.28 -1.51
C THR A 63 0.59 9.45 -2.30
N ARG A 64 1.91 9.66 -2.27
CA ARG A 64 2.56 10.75 -3.03
C ARG A 64 2.30 10.64 -4.54
N TRP A 65 2.41 9.44 -5.09
CA TRP A 65 2.15 9.20 -6.51
C TRP A 65 0.67 9.43 -6.86
N THR A 66 -0.25 9.07 -5.96
CA THR A 66 -1.68 9.34 -6.13
C THR A 66 -1.97 10.83 -6.15
N ASP A 67 -1.36 11.63 -5.28
CA ASP A 67 -1.55 13.08 -5.27
C ASP A 67 -1.00 13.74 -6.54
N ARG A 68 0.16 13.27 -7.02
CA ARG A 68 0.83 13.80 -8.22
C ARG A 68 0.12 13.46 -9.52
N ILE A 69 -0.72 12.42 -9.54
CA ILE A 69 -1.41 12.00 -10.75
C ILE A 69 -2.33 13.08 -11.32
N VAL A 70 -2.75 14.04 -10.49
CA VAL A 70 -3.65 15.13 -10.91
C VAL A 70 -2.89 16.21 -11.69
N THR A 71 -1.60 16.41 -11.43
CA THR A 71 -0.81 17.53 -11.95
C THR A 71 0.34 17.14 -12.88
N ALA A 72 0.86 15.92 -12.78
CA ALA A 72 1.97 15.42 -13.59
C ALA A 72 1.72 15.60 -15.11
N ALA A 73 2.66 16.02 -15.93
CA ALA A 73 2.43 16.14 -17.37
C ALA A 73 2.65 14.81 -18.11
N ALA A 74 3.56 13.98 -17.59
CA ALA A 74 3.90 12.66 -18.08
C ALA A 74 3.90 11.61 -16.96
N LEU A 75 3.98 10.34 -17.34
CA LEU A 75 4.04 9.22 -16.39
C LEU A 75 5.24 9.35 -15.44
N ASP A 76 6.40 9.73 -15.96
CA ASP A 76 7.63 9.88 -15.18
C ASP A 76 7.53 10.97 -14.10
N ASP A 77 6.76 12.04 -14.35
CA ASP A 77 6.56 13.12 -13.39
C ASP A 77 5.81 12.65 -12.12
N VAL A 78 4.98 11.61 -12.23
CA VAL A 78 4.30 11.02 -11.07
C VAL A 78 5.32 10.45 -10.09
N PHE A 79 6.37 9.85 -10.65
CA PHE A 79 7.36 9.05 -9.93
C PHE A 79 8.65 9.80 -9.59
N ALA A 80 8.76 11.08 -9.95
CA ALA A 80 9.93 11.91 -9.67
C ALA A 80 10.19 12.02 -8.15
N GLU A 81 11.42 11.85 -7.69
CA GLU A 81 11.73 12.17 -6.28
C GLU A 81 11.60 13.68 -6.02
N PRO A 82 11.37 14.12 -4.77
CA PRO A 82 11.47 15.53 -4.40
C PRO A 82 12.81 16.17 -4.79
#